data_AF-A0A5A7V8T8-F1
#
_entry.id   AF-A0A5A7V8T8-F1
#
_cell.length_a   1.000
_cell.length_b   1.000
_cell.length_c   1.000
_cell.angle_alpha   90.00
_cell.angle_beta   90.00
_cell.angle_gamma   90.00
#
_symmetry.space_group_name_H-M   'P 1'
#
loop_
_entity.id
_entity.type
_entity.pdbx_description
1 polymer ?
#
loop_
_entity_poly.entity_id
_entity_poly.type
_entity_poly.pdbx_seq_one_letter_code
_entity_poly.pdbx_strand_id
1 'polypeptide(L)'
;MPSISALYSIQEVSQHSSSDDCWIIIDGKVYDLTSYLDEHPGGDDIIVTATGRDATDDFEDAGHSKDARELMEKFYIGLLDTSSSDSLKLETNQVDSYATLVQTLTKQYWKAPVAVIGKFIGSQMEFDPTTLPLIPLQKNQTIQ
;
A
#
# COMPACT_ATOMS: atom_id res chain seq x y z
N MET A 1 22.31 15.19 2.78
CA MET A 1 21.95 13.77 2.80
C MET A 1 21.92 13.30 4.23
N PRO A 2 20.75 13.08 4.85
CA PRO A 2 20.66 12.20 6.01
C PRO A 2 20.26 10.81 5.47
N SER A 3 21.04 9.71 5.51
CA SER A 3 22.09 9.17 6.39
C SER A 3 21.63 8.75 7.79
N ILE A 4 21.53 7.42 7.92
CA ILE A 4 21.18 6.55 9.07
C ILE A 4 19.67 6.40 9.29
N SER A 5 19.09 5.41 8.60
CA SER A 5 17.76 4.87 8.91
C SER A 5 17.86 4.03 10.17
N ALA A 6 17.51 4.60 11.32
CA ALA A 6 17.28 3.82 12.54
C ALA A 6 16.17 2.80 12.29
N LEU A 7 16.28 1.61 12.90
CA LEU A 7 15.25 0.59 12.85
C LEU A 7 14.49 0.60 14.18
N TYR A 8 13.17 0.75 14.11
CA TYR A 8 12.29 0.81 15.27
C TYR A 8 11.32 -0.37 15.25
N SER A 9 11.08 -0.99 16.40
CA SER A 9 10.08 -2.06 16.50
C SER A 9 8.67 -1.49 16.65
N ILE A 10 7.64 -2.26 16.27
CA ILE A 10 6.23 -1.88 16.50
C ILE A 10 5.96 -1.63 17.99
N GLN A 11 6.58 -2.44 18.86
CA GLN A 11 6.45 -2.29 20.31
C GLN A 11 7.02 -0.97 20.80
N GLU A 12 8.12 -0.51 20.21
CA GLU A 12 8.73 0.77 20.54
C GLU A 12 7.86 1.92 20.06
N VAL A 13 7.42 1.91 18.79
CA VAL A 13 6.50 2.92 18.26
C VAL A 13 5.21 3.02 19.08
N SER A 14 4.67 1.89 19.54
CA SER A 14 3.47 1.86 20.40
C SER A 14 3.67 2.51 21.77
N GLN A 15 4.91 2.65 22.27
CA GLN A 15 5.19 3.37 23.52
C GLN A 15 5.10 4.88 23.33
N HIS A 16 5.36 5.38 22.12
CA HIS A 16 5.26 6.78 21.73
C HIS A 16 3.83 7.14 21.33
N SER A 17 2.89 7.03 22.29
CA SER A 17 1.44 7.25 22.11
C SER A 17 0.89 8.49 22.82
N SER A 18 1.77 9.43 23.20
CA SER A 18 1.39 10.62 23.95
C SER A 18 1.30 11.85 23.03
N SER A 19 0.53 12.86 23.42
CA SER A 19 0.47 14.13 22.68
C SER A 19 1.83 14.84 22.61
N ASP A 20 2.67 14.69 23.63
CA ASP A 20 4.03 15.24 23.67
C ASP A 20 5.08 14.31 23.04
N ASP A 21 4.69 13.12 22.53
CA ASP A 21 5.59 12.12 21.96
C ASP A 21 4.80 11.19 21.04
N CYS A 22 4.59 11.67 19.81
CA CYS A 22 3.63 11.13 18.87
C CYS A 22 4.33 10.57 17.63
N TRP A 23 4.46 9.25 17.57
CA TRP A 23 5.02 8.56 16.41
C TRP A 23 3.95 7.81 15.63
N ILE A 24 4.06 7.88 14.31
CA ILE A 24 3.18 7.15 13.39
C ILE A 24 3.99 6.37 12.37
N ILE A 25 3.38 5.30 11.87
CA ILE A 25 3.95 4.52 10.77
C ILE A 25 3.14 4.80 9.51
N ILE A 26 3.85 5.17 8.43
CA ILE A 26 3.27 5.31 7.09
C ILE A 26 4.18 4.57 6.10
N ASP A 27 3.63 3.62 5.36
CA ASP A 27 4.33 2.83 4.34
C ASP A 27 5.62 2.17 4.88
N GLY A 28 5.54 1.63 6.11
CA GLY A 28 6.67 0.99 6.80
C GLY A 28 7.80 1.94 7.26
N LYS A 29 7.57 3.25 7.19
CA LYS A 29 8.49 4.29 7.69
C LYS A 29 7.90 4.92 8.95
N VAL A 30 8.77 5.27 9.89
CA VAL A 30 8.41 5.89 11.16
C VAL A 30 8.65 7.39 11.09
N TYR A 31 7.65 8.15 11.51
CA TYR A 31 7.65 9.61 11.51
C TYR A 31 7.36 10.14 12.91
N ASP A 32 8.11 11.16 13.32
CA ASP A 32 7.87 11.90 14.55
C ASP A 32 7.09 13.17 14.25
N LEU A 33 5.79 13.17 14.58
CA LEU A 33 4.90 14.30 14.34
C LEU A 33 4.66 15.15 15.59
N THR A 34 5.43 14.94 16.66
CA THR A 34 5.26 15.64 17.94
C THR A 34 5.23 17.17 17.79
N SER A 35 6.11 17.72 16.94
CA SER A 35 6.18 19.17 16.69
C SER A 35 5.17 19.67 15.64
N TYR A 36 4.44 18.77 14.98
CA TYR A 36 3.56 19.08 13.85
C TYR A 36 2.06 18.95 14.18
N LEU A 37 1.71 18.44 15.37
CA LEU A 37 0.31 18.23 15.78
C LEU A 37 -0.57 19.48 15.60
N ASP A 38 -0.12 20.62 16.12
CA ASP A 38 -0.86 21.90 16.05
C ASP A 38 -0.84 22.54 14.65
N GLU A 39 0.14 22.19 13.82
CA GLU A 39 0.29 22.70 12.45
C GLU A 39 -0.50 21.88 11.44
N HIS A 40 -1.07 20.75 11.86
CA HIS A 40 -1.80 19.86 10.98
C HIS A 40 -3.15 20.44 10.57
N PRO A 41 -3.41 20.66 9.26
CA PRO A 41 -4.66 21.26 8.79
C PRO A 41 -5.93 20.45 9.11
N GLY A 42 -5.78 19.15 9.40
CA GLY A 42 -6.88 18.25 9.80
C GLY A 42 -7.13 18.17 11.30
N GLY A 43 -6.35 18.89 12.12
CA GLY A 43 -6.39 18.81 13.58
C GLY A 43 -5.47 17.71 14.14
N ASP A 44 -5.13 17.84 15.42
CA ASP A 44 -4.30 16.91 16.16
C ASP A 44 -5.04 15.60 16.50
N ASP A 45 -6.36 15.67 16.72
CA ASP A 45 -7.21 14.52 17.08
C ASP A 45 -7.00 13.28 16.20
N ILE A 46 -6.90 13.50 14.87
CA ILE A 46 -6.74 12.40 13.91
C ILE A 46 -5.34 11.79 13.95
N ILE A 47 -4.32 12.60 14.25
CA ILE A 47 -2.96 12.10 14.42
C ILE A 47 -2.89 11.33 15.74
N VAL A 48 -3.41 11.88 16.84
CA VAL A 48 -3.41 11.27 18.18
C VAL A 48 -4.11 9.91 18.19
N THR A 49 -5.19 9.77 17.42
CA THR A 49 -5.93 8.49 17.27
C THR A 49 -5.15 7.45 16.46
N ALA A 50 -4.25 7.91 15.59
CA ALA A 50 -3.41 7.06 14.74
C ALA A 50 -2.00 6.84 15.33
N THR A 51 -1.68 7.49 16.44
CA THR A 51 -0.39 7.37 17.13
C THR A 51 -0.14 5.94 17.62
N GLY A 52 1.12 5.49 17.50
CA GLY A 52 1.54 4.18 17.98
C GLY A 52 1.10 3.02 17.10
N ARG A 53 0.45 3.29 15.95
CA ARG A 53 0.03 2.29 14.97
C ARG A 53 0.37 2.71 13.54
N ASP A 54 0.09 1.80 12.62
CA ASP A 54 0.13 2.08 11.19
C ASP A 54 -1.08 2.95 10.80
N ALA A 55 -0.78 4.10 10.20
CA ALA A 55 -1.69 5.13 9.75
C ALA A 55 -1.66 5.29 8.23
N THR A 56 -1.09 4.32 7.50
CA THR A 56 -0.97 4.38 6.03
C THR A 56 -2.33 4.51 5.37
N ASP A 57 -3.31 3.70 5.79
CA ASP A 57 -4.67 3.74 5.25
C ASP A 57 -5.33 5.08 5.55
N ASP A 58 -5.24 5.56 6.80
CA ASP A 58 -5.78 6.86 7.24
C ASP A 58 -5.16 8.02 6.44
N PHE A 59 -3.86 7.96 6.14
CA PHE A 59 -3.12 8.98 5.39
C PHE A 59 -3.50 9.02 3.91
N GLU A 60 -3.67 7.85 3.28
CA GLU A 60 -4.08 7.74 1.88
C GLU A 60 -5.55 8.09 1.67
N ASP A 61 -6.44 7.68 2.58
CA ASP A 61 -7.87 8.01 2.56
C ASP A 61 -8.11 9.52 2.71
N ALA A 62 -7.28 10.21 3.48
CA ALA A 62 -7.33 11.67 3.62
C ALA A 62 -6.96 12.41 2.31
N GLY A 63 -6.28 11.76 1.36
CA GLY A 63 -5.99 12.34 0.05
C GLY A 63 -4.97 13.50 0.09
N HIS A 64 -3.92 13.37 0.91
CA HIS A 64 -2.88 14.40 1.06
C HIS A 64 -2.25 14.81 -0.29
N SER A 65 -1.92 16.09 -0.43
CA SER A 65 -1.25 16.64 -1.62
C SER A 65 0.21 16.16 -1.72
N LYS A 66 0.87 16.40 -2.86
CA LYS A 66 2.30 16.10 -3.02
C LYS A 66 3.16 16.90 -2.05
N ASP A 67 2.86 18.18 -1.90
CA ASP A 67 3.58 19.08 -0.99
C ASP A 67 3.47 18.61 0.48
N ALA A 68 2.31 18.05 0.87
CA ALA A 68 2.14 17.47 2.20
C ALA A 68 3.02 16.23 2.41
N ARG A 69 3.14 15.37 1.38
CA ARG A 69 4.06 14.22 1.42
C ARG A 69 5.53 14.66 1.50
N GLU A 70 5.92 15.68 0.75
CA GLU A 70 7.28 16.25 0.83
C GLU A 70 7.58 16.89 2.20
N LEU A 71 6.57 17.51 2.83
CA LEU A 71 6.70 18.05 4.18
C LEU A 71 6.84 16.93 5.22
N MET A 72 6.05 15.86 5.08
CA MET A 72 6.12 14.68 5.94
C MET A 72 7.52 14.03 5.92
N GLU A 73 8.21 14.01 4.78
CA GLU A 73 9.58 13.49 4.67
C GLU A 73 10.58 14.18 5.61
N LYS A 74 10.32 15.42 6.04
CA LYS A 74 11.17 16.13 7.01
C LYS A 74 11.09 15.55 8.42
N PHE A 75 9.99 14.88 8.75
CA PHE A 75 9.73 14.26 10.05
C PHE A 75 10.12 12.79 10.10
N TYR A 76 10.74 12.27 9.03
CA TYR A 76 11.20 10.89 8.96
C TYR A 76 12.34 10.65 9.96
N ILE A 77 12.17 9.65 10.83
CA ILE A 77 13.17 9.26 11.82
C ILE A 77 13.79 7.89 11.56
N GLY A 78 13.11 7.01 10.81
CA GLY A 78 13.62 5.65 10.57
C GLY A 78 12.64 4.71 9.88
N LEU A 79 13.03 3.45 9.79
CA LEU A 79 12.24 2.36 9.21
C LEU A 79 11.69 1.46 10.31
N LEU A 80 10.52 0.87 10.06
CA LEU A 80 9.95 -0.15 10.93
C LEU A 80 10.71 -1.48 10.76
N ASP A 81 11.15 -2.07 11.86
CA ASP A 81 11.75 -3.40 11.89
C ASP A 81 10.68 -4.48 11.81
N THR A 82 10.39 -4.93 10.59
CA THR A 82 9.49 -6.05 10.32
C THR A 82 10.19 -7.41 10.44
N SER A 83 11.52 -7.45 10.64
CA SER A 83 12.33 -8.67 10.64
C SER A 83 11.93 -9.67 11.74
N SER A 84 11.38 -9.18 12.85
CA SER A 84 11.01 -10.00 14.02
C SER A 84 9.67 -10.74 13.89
N SER A 85 8.83 -10.39 12.90
CA SER A 85 7.56 -11.11 12.62
C SER A 85 7.42 -11.57 11.17
N ASP A 86 8.17 -10.98 10.24
CA ASP A 86 8.23 -11.38 8.84
C ASP A 86 9.67 -11.39 8.35
N SER A 87 10.36 -12.49 8.60
CA SER A 87 11.43 -12.93 7.71
C SER A 87 10.89 -13.35 6.34
N LEU A 88 10.01 -12.57 5.70
CA LEU A 88 9.50 -12.83 4.35
C LEU A 88 9.22 -11.52 3.57
N LYS A 89 10.15 -11.25 2.65
CA LYS A 89 10.02 -10.49 1.39
C LYS A 89 10.05 -8.96 1.43
N LEU A 90 11.27 -8.43 1.56
CA LEU A 90 11.77 -7.41 0.64
C LEU A 90 12.77 -8.07 -0.33
N GLU A 91 12.28 -8.98 -1.18
CA GLU A 91 12.97 -9.28 -2.43
C GLU A 91 12.21 -8.61 -3.56
N THR A 92 12.82 -7.54 -4.04
CA THR A 92 12.63 -6.89 -5.35
C THR A 92 12.75 -7.90 -6.51
N ASN A 93 11.81 -8.85 -6.64
CA ASN A 93 11.83 -9.86 -7.72
C ASN A 93 10.44 -10.12 -8.33
N GLN A 94 9.39 -9.40 -7.90
CA GLN A 94 8.05 -9.54 -8.49
C GLN A 94 7.80 -8.65 -9.71
N VAL A 95 8.62 -7.63 -9.99
CA VAL A 95 8.42 -6.76 -11.18
C VAL A 95 8.77 -7.50 -12.48
N ASP A 96 9.76 -8.39 -12.46
CA ASP A 96 10.20 -9.13 -13.65
C ASP A 96 9.20 -10.22 -14.09
N SER A 97 8.44 -10.79 -13.15
CA SER A 97 7.49 -11.87 -13.44
C SER A 97 6.25 -11.39 -14.20
N TYR A 98 5.67 -10.24 -13.81
CA TYR A 98 4.54 -9.64 -14.53
C TYR A 98 4.98 -9.03 -15.86
N ALA A 99 6.16 -8.39 -15.92
CA ALA A 99 6.72 -7.92 -17.19
C ALA A 99 6.89 -9.08 -18.20
N THR A 100 7.32 -10.25 -17.72
CA THR A 100 7.45 -11.45 -18.57
C THR A 100 6.10 -12.01 -19.01
N LEU A 101 5.10 -12.06 -18.13
CA LEU A 101 3.73 -12.49 -18.49
C LEU A 101 3.09 -11.54 -19.51
N VAL A 102 3.18 -10.21 -19.30
CA VAL A 102 2.63 -9.21 -20.22
C VAL A 102 3.36 -9.24 -21.56
N GLN A 103 4.69 -9.42 -21.57
CA GLN A 103 5.44 -9.62 -22.83
C GLN A 103 5.06 -10.92 -23.55
N THR A 104 4.73 -11.99 -22.82
CA THR A 104 4.33 -13.27 -23.42
C THR A 104 2.93 -13.19 -24.01
N LEU A 105 1.98 -12.59 -23.27
CA LEU A 105 0.61 -12.41 -23.73
C LEU A 105 0.52 -11.48 -24.95
N THR A 106 1.32 -10.42 -24.99
CA THR A 106 1.34 -9.48 -26.14
C THR A 106 2.01 -10.06 -27.39
N LYS A 107 3.04 -10.93 -27.24
CA LYS A 107 3.65 -11.65 -28.38
C LYS A 107 2.71 -12.68 -29.02
N GLN A 108 1.74 -13.20 -28.28
CA GLN A 108 0.78 -14.18 -28.80
C GLN A 108 -0.38 -13.53 -29.57
N TYR A 109 -0.71 -12.27 -29.28
CA TYR A 109 -1.90 -11.61 -29.82
C TYR A 109 -1.72 -10.93 -31.19
N TRP A 110 -0.53 -10.99 -31.79
CA TRP A 110 -0.31 -10.46 -33.15
C TRP A 110 -0.28 -11.53 -34.25
N LYS A 111 -0.31 -12.82 -33.90
CA LYS A 111 -0.25 -13.95 -34.85
C LYS A 111 -1.63 -14.56 -35.17
N ALA A 112 -2.70 -13.78 -35.13
CA ALA A 112 -4.01 -14.22 -35.62
C ALA A 112 -4.44 -13.32 -36.79
N PRO A 113 -4.57 -13.84 -38.03
CA PRO A 113 -5.13 -13.09 -39.14
C PRO A 113 -6.64 -12.92 -38.90
N VAL A 114 -7.11 -11.67 -38.89
CA VAL A 114 -8.55 -11.35 -38.88
C VAL A 114 -9.14 -11.81 -40.22
N ALA A 115 -9.76 -12.99 -40.21
CA ALA A 115 -10.52 -13.49 -41.35
C ALA A 115 -11.64 -14.43 -40.88
N VAL A 116 -12.74 -13.89 -40.35
CA VAL A 116 -14.06 -14.51 -40.54
C VAL A 116 -15.10 -13.41 -40.75
N ILE A 117 -15.54 -13.32 -41.99
CA ILE A 117 -16.73 -12.61 -42.45
C ILE A 117 -17.95 -13.34 -41.89
N GLY A 118 -18.84 -12.64 -41.20
CA GLY A 118 -20.12 -13.21 -40.74
C GLY A 118 -21.11 -12.11 -40.39
N LYS A 119 -21.99 -11.77 -41.33
CA LYS A 119 -23.13 -10.88 -41.12
C LYS A 119 -24.03 -11.46 -40.03
N PHE A 120 -24.18 -10.76 -38.90
CA PHE A 120 -25.28 -10.98 -37.96
C PHE A 120 -25.99 -9.67 -37.70
N ILE A 121 -27.26 -9.65 -38.09
CA ILE A 121 -28.18 -8.52 -38.03
C ILE A 121 -28.78 -8.51 -36.62
N GLY A 122 -28.64 -7.38 -35.92
CA GLY A 122 -29.52 -6.87 -34.88
C GLY A 122 -29.85 -7.79 -33.70
N SER A 123 -29.12 -7.64 -32.59
CA SER A 123 -29.76 -7.40 -31.28
C SER A 123 -28.71 -7.00 -30.24
N GLN A 124 -29.07 -5.99 -29.48
CA GLN A 124 -28.35 -5.35 -28.38
C GLN A 124 -27.79 -6.38 -27.38
N MET A 125 -26.53 -6.22 -26.96
CA MET A 125 -26.11 -6.71 -25.65
C MET A 125 -25.06 -5.77 -25.09
N GLU A 126 -25.56 -4.86 -24.26
CA GLU A 126 -24.83 -3.98 -23.36
C GLU A 126 -23.98 -4.85 -22.42
N PHE A 127 -22.67 -4.57 -22.34
CA PHE A 127 -21.78 -5.24 -21.39
C PHE A 127 -21.71 -4.41 -20.11
N ASP A 128 -22.49 -4.83 -19.12
CA ASP A 128 -22.49 -4.30 -17.75
C ASP A 128 -21.27 -4.89 -16.98
N PRO A 129 -20.38 -4.07 -16.38
CA PRO A 129 -19.14 -4.55 -15.76
C PRO A 129 -19.32 -5.23 -14.38
N THR A 130 -20.53 -5.59 -13.95
CA THR A 130 -20.79 -6.05 -12.57
C THR A 130 -21.09 -7.55 -12.44
N THR A 131 -20.20 -8.42 -12.94
CA THR A 131 -20.23 -9.83 -12.55
C THR A 131 -18.81 -10.36 -12.36
N LEU A 132 -18.24 -10.07 -11.18
CA LEU A 132 -17.05 -10.74 -10.69
C LEU A 132 -17.42 -12.17 -10.25
N PRO A 133 -16.71 -13.21 -10.70
CA PRO A 133 -16.87 -14.55 -10.14
C PRO A 133 -16.22 -14.62 -8.75
N LEU A 134 -17.01 -14.97 -7.73
CA LEU A 134 -16.56 -15.26 -6.37
C LEU A 134 -15.67 -16.53 -6.37
N ILE A 135 -14.43 -16.40 -5.90
CA ILE A 135 -13.51 -17.53 -5.68
C ILE A 135 -13.82 -18.13 -4.30
N PRO A 136 -14.09 -19.43 -4.17
CA PRO A 136 -14.33 -20.05 -2.87
C PRO A 136 -13.03 -20.19 -2.03
N LEU A 137 -13.11 -19.75 -0.77
CA LEU A 137 -12.10 -19.92 0.28
C LEU A 137 -11.87 -21.40 0.60
N GLN A 138 -10.70 -21.92 0.25
CA GLN A 138 -10.29 -23.27 0.65
C GLN A 138 -9.66 -23.22 2.05
N LYS A 139 -10.45 -23.62 3.05
CA LYS A 139 -10.02 -23.85 4.44
C LYS A 139 -9.01 -24.99 4.46
N ASN A 140 -7.77 -24.75 4.88
CA ASN A 140 -6.83 -25.83 5.18
C ASN A 140 -6.72 -26.02 6.69
N GLN A 141 -7.04 -27.23 7.13
CA GLN A 141 -7.23 -27.63 8.51
C GLN A 141 -5.91 -27.88 9.26
N THR A 142 -6.03 -27.65 10.56
CA THR A 142 -5.09 -27.84 11.66
C THR A 142 -4.52 -29.26 11.80
N ILE A 143 -3.28 -29.26 12.27
CA ILE A 143 -2.39 -30.34 12.68
C ILE A 143 -2.94 -31.09 13.90
N GLN A 144 -3.03 -32.42 13.83
CA GLN A 144 -2.72 -33.40 14.89
C GLN A 144 -2.42 -34.74 14.22
#